data_AF-A0A7J4IDF1-F1
#
_entry.id   AF-A0A7J4IDF1-F1
#
_cell.length_a   1.000
_cell.length_b   1.000
_cell.length_c   1.000
_cell.angle_alpha   90.00
_cell.angle_beta   90.00
_cell.angle_gamma   90.00
#
_symmetry.space_group_name_H-M   'P 1'
#
loop_
_entity.id
_entity.type
_entity.pdbx_description
1 polymer ?
#
loop_
_entity_poly.entity_id
_entity_poly.type
_entity_poly.pdbx_seq_one_letter_code
_entity_poly.pdbx_strand_id
1 'polypeptide(L)'
;MSIQIESDNLKEGLLGLVIAIVEVLKDVLQKQAIHRLESGSLNDEEADRLGLAFMKLDEAIEKIKKENGLEQTADKIRAELDGIVNDALGTLISPLQQENVK
;
A
#
# COMPACT_ATOMS: atom_id res chain seq x y z
N MET A 1 -4.26 5.11 -27.41
CA MET A 1 -3.62 3.83 -27.08
C MET A 1 -4.53 3.14 -26.08
N SER A 2 -5.33 2.17 -26.51
CA SER A 2 -6.27 1.47 -25.63
C SER A 2 -5.48 0.48 -24.78
N ILE A 3 -5.44 0.72 -23.46
CA ILE A 3 -4.88 -0.23 -22.50
C ILE A 3 -5.78 -1.46 -22.55
N GLN A 4 -5.33 -2.51 -23.22
CA GLN A 4 -5.97 -3.81 -23.14
C GLN A 4 -5.63 -4.39 -21.77
N ILE A 5 -6.58 -4.28 -20.84
CA ILE A 5 -6.48 -4.95 -19.55
C ILE A 5 -7.02 -6.36 -19.79
N GLU A 6 -6.15 -7.36 -19.71
CA GLU A 6 -6.53 -8.76 -19.68
C GLU A 6 -7.50 -8.96 -18.51
N SER A 7 -8.72 -9.39 -18.83
CA SER A 7 -9.85 -9.49 -17.89
C SER A 7 -9.55 -10.35 -16.67
N ASP A 8 -8.66 -11.32 -16.82
CA ASP A 8 -8.27 -12.26 -15.77
C ASP A 8 -7.36 -11.58 -14.73
N ASN A 9 -6.57 -10.57 -15.13
CA ASN A 9 -5.69 -9.78 -14.25
C ASN A 9 -6.38 -8.56 -13.62
N LEU A 10 -7.49 -8.07 -14.18
CA LEU A 10 -8.16 -6.87 -13.66
C LEU A 10 -8.71 -7.08 -12.24
N LYS A 11 -9.28 -8.26 -11.97
CA LYS A 11 -9.83 -8.59 -10.65
C LYS A 11 -8.74 -8.63 -9.59
N GLU A 12 -7.61 -9.27 -9.89
CA GLU A 12 -6.46 -9.37 -8.98
C GLU A 12 -5.81 -8.00 -8.74
N GLY A 13 -5.61 -7.21 -9.81
CA GLY A 13 -5.06 -5.85 -9.72
C GLY A 13 -5.94 -4.91 -8.90
N LEU A 14 -7.27 -4.93 -9.12
CA LEU A 14 -8.21 -4.12 -8.35
C LEU A 14 -8.22 -4.53 -6.87
N LEU A 15 -8.25 -5.84 -6.59
CA LEU A 15 -8.24 -6.34 -5.23
C LEU A 15 -6.91 -6.01 -4.52
N GLY A 16 -5.78 -6.12 -5.22
CA GLY A 16 -4.48 -5.68 -4.73
C GLY A 16 -4.47 -4.19 -4.37
N LEU A 17 -5.05 -3.34 -5.20
CA LEU A 17 -5.18 -1.90 -4.90
C LEU A 17 -6.06 -1.64 -3.67
N VAL A 18 -7.19 -2.33 -3.54
CA VAL A 18 -8.06 -2.21 -2.36
C VAL A 18 -7.32 -2.63 -1.10
N ILE A 19 -6.58 -3.75 -1.14
CA ILE A 19 -5.76 -4.21 -0.02
C ILE A 19 -4.70 -3.17 0.37
N ALA A 20 -3.96 -2.64 -0.61
CA ALA A 20 -2.96 -1.61 -0.37
C ALA A 20 -3.57 -0.36 0.31
N ILE A 21 -4.75 0.09 -0.13
CA ILE A 21 -5.46 1.21 0.49
C ILE A 21 -5.84 0.88 1.94
N VAL A 22 -6.38 -0.32 2.18
CA VAL A 22 -6.77 -0.75 3.52
C VAL A 22 -5.55 -0.80 4.45
N GLU A 23 -4.40 -1.25 3.97
CA GLU A 23 -3.14 -1.26 4.75
C GLU A 23 -2.68 0.14 5.11
N VAL A 24 -2.69 1.08 4.16
CA VAL A 24 -2.36 2.48 4.43
C VAL A 24 -3.32 3.09 5.46
N LEU A 25 -4.62 2.82 5.34
CA LEU A 25 -5.62 3.30 6.30
C LEU A 25 -5.38 2.70 7.68
N LYS A 26 -5.04 1.40 7.76
CA LYS A 26 -4.70 0.74 9.02
C LYS A 26 -3.51 1.42 9.70
N ASP A 27 -2.45 1.71 8.96
CA ASP A 27 -1.26 2.39 9.50
C ASP A 27 -1.60 3.77 10.05
N VAL A 28 -2.44 4.52 9.34
CA VAL A 28 -2.93 5.84 9.79
C VAL A 28 -3.75 5.70 11.07
N LEU A 29 -4.67 4.73 11.12
CA LEU A 29 -5.51 4.50 12.29
C LEU A 29 -4.68 4.05 13.50
N GLN A 30 -3.66 3.22 13.32
CA GLN A 30 -2.75 2.82 14.40
C GLN A 30 -1.97 4.01 14.95
N LYS A 31 -1.44 4.88 14.08
CA LYS A 31 -0.78 6.13 14.52
C LYS A 31 -1.72 7.02 15.32
N GLN A 32 -2.97 7.15 14.87
CA GLN A 32 -4.00 7.91 15.60
C GLN A 32 -4.37 7.26 16.93
N ALA A 33 -4.44 5.94 17.00
CA ALA A 33 -4.70 5.19 18.24
C ALA A 33 -3.62 5.47 19.28
N ILE A 34 -2.35 5.43 18.87
CA ILE A 34 -1.20 5.77 19.73
C ILE A 34 -1.32 7.20 20.24
N HIS A 35 -1.61 8.15 19.35
CA HIS A 35 -1.78 9.55 19.77
C HIS A 35 -2.94 9.76 20.75
N ARG A 36 -4.04 9.02 20.58
CA ARG A 36 -5.19 9.07 21.50
C ARG A 36 -4.87 8.47 22.87
N LEU A 37 -4.11 7.38 22.89
CA LEU A 37 -3.58 6.78 24.11
C LEU A 37 -2.68 7.76 24.86
N GLU A 38 -1.71 8.38 24.17
CA GLU A 38 -0.78 9.34 24.78
C GLU A 38 -1.48 10.60 25.30
N SER A 39 -2.54 11.04 24.63
CA SER A 39 -3.35 12.19 25.05
C SER A 39 -4.37 11.87 26.14
N GLY A 40 -4.51 10.60 26.55
CA GLY A 40 -5.53 10.14 27.50
C GLY A 40 -6.97 10.26 26.98
N SER A 41 -7.15 10.41 25.66
CA SER A 41 -8.47 10.49 25.01
C SER A 41 -9.05 9.11 24.67
N LEU A 42 -8.32 8.04 25.02
CA LEU A 42 -8.75 6.65 24.95
C LEU A 42 -8.54 6.02 26.33
N ASN A 43 -9.56 5.38 26.90
CA ASN A 43 -9.38 4.60 28.14
C ASN A 43 -8.86 3.18 27.86
N ASP A 44 -8.41 2.47 28.90
CA ASP A 44 -7.80 1.14 28.77
C ASP A 44 -8.74 0.11 28.09
N GLU A 45 -10.04 0.12 28.40
CA GLU A 45 -11.00 -0.80 27.80
C GLU A 45 -11.24 -0.50 26.31
N GLU A 46 -11.25 0.77 25.94
CA GLU A 46 -11.34 1.22 24.55
C GLU A 46 -10.07 0.88 23.76
N ALA A 47 -8.91 0.99 24.40
CA ALA A 47 -7.61 0.60 23.85
C ALA A 47 -7.56 -0.89 23.51
N ASP A 48 -7.96 -1.74 24.45
CA ASP A 48 -7.99 -3.18 24.27
C ASP A 48 -8.93 -3.59 23.14
N ARG A 49 -10.14 -2.99 23.11
CA ARG A 49 -11.10 -3.23 22.02
C ARG A 49 -10.55 -2.80 20.66
N LEU A 50 -9.86 -1.68 20.60
CA LEU A 50 -9.24 -1.18 19.37
C LEU A 50 -8.08 -2.08 18.91
N GLY A 51 -7.24 -2.54 19.84
CA GLY A 51 -6.19 -3.52 19.55
C GLY A 51 -6.76 -4.83 18.98
N LEU A 52 -7.81 -5.37 19.60
CA LEU A 52 -8.51 -6.56 19.09
C LEU A 52 -9.13 -6.33 17.72
N ALA A 53 -9.64 -5.13 17.43
CA ALA A 53 -10.18 -4.79 16.12
C ALA A 53 -9.08 -4.78 15.05
N PHE A 54 -7.90 -4.23 15.34
CA PHE A 54 -6.75 -4.27 14.42
C PHE A 54 -6.27 -5.70 14.15
N MET A 55 -6.18 -6.54 15.18
CA MET A 55 -5.80 -7.95 15.00
C MET A 55 -6.77 -8.71 14.07
N LYS A 56 -8.08 -8.51 14.26
CA LYS A 56 -9.10 -9.11 13.39
C LYS A 56 -9.03 -8.57 11.96
N LEU A 57 -8.71 -7.29 11.80
CA LEU A 57 -8.53 -6.68 10.49
C LEU A 57 -7.32 -7.30 9.78
N ASP A 58 -6.20 -7.49 10.48
CA ASP A 58 -5.00 -8.16 9.94
C ASP A 58 -5.31 -9.59 9.50
N GLU A 59 -5.99 -10.37 10.33
CA GLU A 59 -6.43 -11.73 9.97
C GLU A 59 -7.32 -11.74 8.71
N ALA A 60 -8.25 -10.79 8.61
CA ALA A 60 -9.12 -10.67 7.45
C ALA A 60 -8.35 -10.31 6.17
N ILE A 61 -7.40 -9.37 6.26
CA ILE A 61 -6.55 -8.96 5.13
C ILE A 61 -5.71 -10.15 4.65
N GLU A 62 -5.04 -10.86 5.57
CA GLU A 62 -4.21 -12.02 5.21
C GLU A 62 -5.03 -13.15 4.60
N LYS A 63 -6.23 -13.40 5.13
CA LYS A 63 -7.16 -14.37 4.53
C LYS A 63 -7.55 -13.99 3.11
N ILE A 64 -7.90 -12.72 2.87
CA ILE A 64 -8.26 -12.24 1.53
C ILE A 64 -7.09 -12.34 0.57
N LYS A 65 -5.88 -11.97 1.00
CA LYS A 65 -4.67 -12.11 0.18
C LYS A 65 -4.45 -13.56 -0.24
N LYS A 66 -4.54 -14.49 0.71
CA LYS A 66 -4.38 -15.92 0.47
C LYS A 66 -5.44 -16.51 -0.46
N GLU A 67 -6.71 -16.19 -0.24
CA GLU A 67 -7.83 -16.67 -1.06
C GLU A 67 -7.77 -16.17 -2.51
N ASN A 68 -7.04 -15.08 -2.77
CA ASN A 68 -6.94 -14.46 -4.08
C ASN A 68 -5.51 -14.50 -4.66
N GLY A 69 -4.59 -15.28 -4.08
CA GLY A 69 -3.21 -15.41 -4.59
C GLY A 69 -2.38 -14.12 -4.55
N LEU A 70 -2.78 -13.14 -3.73
CA LEU A 70 -2.16 -11.81 -3.67
C LEU A 70 -0.97 -11.71 -2.72
N GLU A 71 -0.55 -12.82 -2.13
CA GLU A 71 0.53 -12.90 -1.14
C GLU A 71 1.86 -12.32 -1.68
N GLN A 72 2.06 -12.35 -3.00
CA GLN A 72 3.24 -11.78 -3.67
C GLN A 72 2.91 -10.61 -4.61
N THR A 73 1.62 -10.26 -4.75
CA THR A 73 1.17 -9.26 -5.72
C THR A 73 1.50 -7.84 -5.27
N ALA A 74 1.43 -7.55 -3.97
CA ALA A 74 1.83 -6.24 -3.45
C ALA A 74 3.32 -5.95 -3.69
N ASP A 75 4.20 -6.94 -3.44
CA ASP A 75 5.63 -6.82 -3.69
C ASP A 75 5.94 -6.69 -5.19
N LYS A 76 5.22 -7.43 -6.03
CA LYS A 76 5.30 -7.27 -7.50
C LYS A 76 4.87 -5.89 -7.97
N ILE A 77 3.71 -5.41 -7.54
CA ILE A 77 3.20 -4.09 -7.91
C ILE A 77 4.16 -3.00 -7.44
N ARG A 78 4.70 -3.13 -6.23
CA ARG A 78 5.69 -2.19 -5.70
C ARG A 78 6.98 -2.20 -6.52
N ALA A 79 7.49 -3.38 -6.89
CA ALA A 79 8.66 -3.50 -7.76
C ALA A 79 8.41 -2.95 -9.17
N GLU A 80 7.21 -3.14 -9.72
CA GLU A 80 6.80 -2.57 -11.01
C GLU A 80 6.70 -1.04 -10.94
N LEU A 81 6.11 -0.49 -9.87
CA LEU A 81 6.06 0.95 -9.63
C LEU A 81 7.45 1.57 -9.45
N ASP A 82 8.34 0.90 -8.72
CA ASP A 82 9.73 1.36 -8.55
C ASP A 82 10.46 1.45 -9.89
N GLY A 83 10.24 0.49 -10.80
CA GLY A 83 10.75 0.54 -12.17
C GLY A 83 10.24 1.75 -12.95
N ILE A 84 8.92 1.97 -12.94
CA ILE A 84 8.27 3.10 -13.65
C ILE A 84 8.76 4.46 -13.10
N VAL A 85 8.90 4.58 -11.77
CA VAL A 85 9.39 5.80 -11.13
C VAL A 85 10.84 6.07 -11.51
N ASN A 86 11.69 5.04 -11.55
CA ASN A 86 13.09 5.20 -11.91
C ASN A 86 13.27 5.61 -13.38
N ASP A 87 12.45 5.08 -14.29
CA ASP A 87 12.45 5.45 -15.71
C ASP A 87 11.97 6.91 -15.91
N ALA A 88 10.94 7.32 -15.18
CA ALA A 88 10.45 8.70 -15.21
C ALA A 88 11.48 9.69 -14.65
N LEU A 89 12.15 9.35 -13.55
CA LEU A 89 13.23 10.16 -12.96
C LEU A 89 14.45 10.23 -13.90
N GLY A 90 14.84 9.12 -14.53
CA GLY A 90 15.93 9.10 -15.50
C GLY A 90 15.67 10.04 -16.68
N THR A 91 14.43 10.09 -17.17
CA THR A 91 14.01 10.98 -18.26
C THR A 91 14.06 12.46 -17.86
N LEU A 92 13.70 12.80 -16.62
CA LEU A 92 13.70 14.18 -16.13
C LEU A 92 15.09 14.70 -15.73
N ILE A 93 16.00 13.81 -15.31
CA ILE A 93 17.37 14.18 -14.88
C ILE A 93 18.34 14.25 -16.08
N SER A 94 18.09 13.47 -17.14
CA SER A 94 18.92 13.40 -18.36
C SER A 94 19.20 14.74 -19.08
N PRO A 95 18.31 15.75 -19.11
CA PRO A 95 18.58 16.98 -19.86
C PRO A 95 19.70 17.86 -19.26
N LEU A 96 20.06 17.68 -18.00
CA LEU A 96 20.98 18.60 -17.30
C LEU A 96 22.46 18.22 -17.37
N GLN A 97 22.81 17.10 -18.02
CA GLN A 97 24.20 16.62 -18.08
C GLN A 97 24.92 16.82 -19.42
N GLN A 98 24.28 17.42 -20.45
CA GLN A 98 24.89 17.56 -21.78
C GLN A 98 25.60 18.90 -22.06
N GLU A 99 25.75 19.81 -21.10
CA GLU A 99 26.32 21.15 -21.36
C GLU A 99 27.74 21.39 -20.80
N ASN A 100 28.53 20.35 -20.50
CA ASN A 100 29.92 20.55 -20.04
C ASN A 100 30.97 19.72 -20.80
N VAL A 101 30.76 19.50 -22.10
CA VAL A 101 31.84 19.04 -22.99
C VAL A 101 31.74 19.77 -24.33
N LYS A 102 32.28 20.99 -24.38
CA LYS A 102 32.89 21.53 -25.60
C LYS A 102 33.95 22.56 -25.25
#